data_AF-A0A2K6ATS5-F1
#
_entry.id   AF-A0A2K6ATS5-F1
#
_cell.length_a   1.000
_cell.length_b   1.000
_cell.length_c   1.000
_cell.angle_alpha   90.00
_cell.angle_beta   90.00
_cell.angle_gamma   90.00
#
_symmetry.space_group_name_H-M   'P 1'
#
loop_
_entity.id
_entity.type
_entity.pdbx_description
1 polymer ?
#
loop_
_entity_poly.entity_id
_entity_poly.type
_entity_poly.pdbx_seq_one_letter_code
_entity_poly.pdbx_strand_id
1 'polypeptide(L)'
;MAWALKLPLADEVIESGLVQDFDASLSGIGQELGAGAYSMSDVLALPIFKQEESSLPPDNENKILPFQYVLCAATSPAVKLHDETLTYLNQGQSYEIRMLDNRKLGELPEINGKLVKSIFRVVFHDRRLQYTEHQQLEGWRWNRPGDRILDIDIPMSVGIIDPRANPTQLNTVEFLWDPAKRTSVFIQVHCISTEFTMRKHGGEKGVPFRVQIDTFKENENGEYTEHLHSASCQIKVFKPKGADRKQKTDREKMEKRTPHEKEKYQPSYETTILTESLRN
;
A
#
# COMPACT_ATOMS: atom_id res chain seq x y z
N MET A 1 -5.36 -25.01 -61.40
CA MET A 1 -5.98 -26.34 -61.56
C MET A 1 -6.73 -26.63 -60.28
N ALA A 2 -8.04 -26.38 -60.33
CA ALA A 2 -8.99 -26.52 -59.23
C ALA A 2 -9.48 -27.96 -59.13
N TRP A 3 -9.64 -28.49 -57.92
CA TRP A 3 -10.61 -29.55 -57.65
C TRP A 3 -11.30 -29.26 -56.31
N ALA A 4 -12.61 -29.13 -56.42
CA ALA A 4 -13.60 -28.96 -55.36
C ALA A 4 -14.35 -30.30 -55.14
N LEU A 5 -15.31 -30.26 -54.21
CA LEU A 5 -16.45 -31.18 -53.98
C LEU A 5 -16.20 -32.25 -52.89
N LYS A 6 -17.15 -32.60 -52.02
CA LYS A 6 -18.47 -32.08 -51.61
C LYS A 6 -18.92 -32.98 -50.45
N LEU A 7 -19.69 -32.45 -49.50
CA LEU A 7 -20.43 -33.20 -48.47
C LEU A 7 -21.47 -34.16 -49.10
N PRO A 8 -22.04 -35.07 -48.27
CA PRO A 8 -23.48 -35.25 -48.24
C PRO A 8 -24.10 -34.99 -46.86
N LEU A 9 -25.26 -34.32 -46.90
CA LEU A 9 -26.29 -34.16 -45.87
C LEU A 9 -27.18 -35.40 -45.76
N ALA A 10 -27.86 -35.56 -44.61
CA ALA A 10 -29.34 -35.66 -44.45
C ALA A 10 -29.62 -36.04 -42.97
N ASP A 11 -30.24 -35.16 -42.17
CA ASP A 11 -31.69 -35.10 -41.82
C ASP A 11 -32.11 -36.23 -40.86
N GLU A 12 -32.85 -36.06 -39.76
CA GLU A 12 -34.01 -35.21 -39.48
C GLU A 12 -34.23 -35.09 -37.94
N VAL A 13 -34.61 -33.89 -37.49
CA VAL A 13 -35.77 -33.52 -36.65
C VAL A 13 -36.31 -34.54 -35.60
N ILE A 14 -36.40 -34.12 -34.33
CA ILE A 14 -37.65 -34.14 -33.51
C ILE A 14 -37.55 -33.06 -32.41
N GLU A 15 -38.70 -32.44 -32.24
CA GLU A 15 -39.08 -31.25 -31.49
C GLU A 15 -39.43 -31.56 -30.02
N SER A 16 -39.62 -30.48 -29.26
CA SER A 16 -40.40 -30.37 -28.01
C SER A 16 -39.72 -30.67 -26.67
N GLY A 17 -39.97 -29.77 -25.71
CA GLY A 17 -40.10 -30.18 -24.31
C GLY A 17 -39.49 -29.28 -23.26
N LEU A 18 -40.23 -28.24 -22.87
CA LEU A 18 -40.45 -27.84 -21.48
C LEU A 18 -39.31 -27.13 -20.72
N VAL A 19 -39.48 -25.81 -20.71
CA VAL A 19 -39.24 -24.93 -19.56
C VAL A 19 -40.01 -25.44 -18.34
N GLN A 20 -39.47 -25.18 -17.15
CA GLN A 20 -39.96 -25.41 -15.78
C GLN A 20 -39.29 -26.59 -15.09
N ASP A 21 -38.40 -26.26 -14.15
CA ASP A 21 -38.32 -26.89 -12.81
C ASP A 21 -37.11 -26.32 -12.04
N PHE A 22 -37.32 -25.14 -11.44
CA PHE A 22 -36.51 -24.72 -10.28
C PHE A 22 -37.36 -23.84 -9.36
N ASP A 23 -38.50 -24.36 -8.94
CA ASP A 23 -39.30 -23.78 -7.86
C ASP A 23 -40.08 -24.88 -7.13
N ALA A 24 -39.37 -25.66 -6.31
CA ALA A 24 -39.97 -26.65 -5.42
C ALA A 24 -39.00 -27.06 -4.31
N SER A 25 -38.73 -26.16 -3.38
CA SER A 25 -38.38 -26.58 -2.02
C SER A 25 -38.68 -25.44 -1.07
N LEU A 26 -39.88 -25.50 -0.46
CA LEU A 26 -40.21 -25.06 0.90
C LEU A 26 -41.75 -25.08 1.04
N SER A 27 -42.33 -26.29 1.11
CA SER A 27 -43.69 -26.48 1.61
C SER A 27 -43.68 -27.63 2.60
N GLY A 28 -43.58 -27.29 3.88
CA GLY A 28 -43.57 -28.28 4.94
C GLY A 28 -43.40 -27.63 6.30
N ILE A 29 -44.48 -27.04 6.81
CA ILE A 29 -44.97 -27.09 8.21
C ILE A 29 -46.01 -25.98 8.33
N GLY A 30 -47.27 -26.37 8.16
CA GLY A 30 -48.37 -25.71 8.86
C GLY A 30 -48.46 -26.34 10.26
N GLN A 31 -48.77 -25.55 11.28
CA GLN A 31 -50.09 -25.57 11.91
C GLN A 31 -50.04 -24.82 13.25
N GLU A 32 -50.94 -23.83 13.34
CA GLU A 32 -51.57 -23.24 14.54
C GLU A 32 -50.70 -22.59 15.62
N LEU A 33 -50.99 -21.32 15.89
CA LEU A 33 -51.38 -20.78 17.21
C LEU A 33 -51.69 -19.27 17.10
N GLY A 34 -52.89 -18.89 17.49
CA GLY A 34 -53.20 -17.65 18.23
C GLY A 34 -52.93 -16.28 17.59
N ALA A 35 -54.01 -15.55 17.34
CA ALA A 35 -53.97 -14.09 17.17
C ALA A 35 -53.32 -13.42 18.39
N GLY A 36 -52.20 -12.75 18.17
CA GLY A 36 -51.56 -11.83 19.10
C GLY A 36 -50.67 -10.89 18.30
N ALA A 37 -50.93 -9.59 18.36
CA ALA A 37 -50.14 -8.58 17.65
C ALA A 37 -48.69 -8.60 18.15
N TYR A 38 -47.78 -9.17 17.37
CA TYR A 38 -46.35 -9.12 17.61
C TYR A 38 -45.82 -7.74 17.20
N SER A 39 -45.48 -6.93 18.20
CA SER A 39 -44.78 -5.66 18.00
C SER A 39 -43.34 -5.94 17.57
N MET A 40 -42.93 -5.40 16.41
CA MET A 40 -41.55 -5.52 15.91
C MET A 40 -40.49 -4.87 16.83
N SER A 41 -40.91 -4.21 17.92
CA SER A 41 -40.02 -3.67 18.95
C SER A 41 -39.26 -4.75 19.72
N ASP A 42 -39.81 -5.95 19.87
CA ASP A 42 -39.30 -6.93 20.85
C ASP A 42 -38.26 -7.88 20.24
N VAL A 43 -38.15 -7.95 18.90
CA VAL A 43 -37.11 -8.70 18.19
C VAL A 43 -35.75 -7.98 18.24
N LEU A 44 -35.76 -6.67 18.47
CA LEU A 44 -34.55 -5.86 18.64
C LEU A 44 -33.92 -5.99 20.03
N ALA A 45 -34.58 -6.67 20.98
CA ALA A 45 -34.11 -6.84 22.36
C ALA A 45 -33.25 -8.10 22.58
N LEU A 46 -32.89 -8.84 21.52
CA LEU A 46 -31.93 -9.94 21.64
C LEU A 46 -30.52 -9.39 21.92
N PRO A 47 -29.81 -9.88 22.95
CA PRO A 47 -28.45 -9.43 23.29
C PRO A 47 -27.39 -9.74 22.21
N ILE A 48 -27.79 -10.35 21.08
CA ILE A 48 -26.99 -10.48 19.86
C ILE A 48 -26.81 -9.14 19.13
N PHE A 49 -27.72 -8.18 19.34
CA PHE A 49 -27.61 -6.81 18.82
C PHE A 49 -27.10 -5.81 19.86
N LYS A 50 -26.36 -6.29 20.88
CA LYS A 50 -25.40 -5.40 21.55
C LYS A 50 -24.33 -5.07 20.53
N GLN A 51 -24.60 -4.00 19.78
CA GLN A 51 -23.68 -2.92 19.50
C GLN A 51 -22.24 -3.37 19.77
N GLU A 52 -21.61 -3.97 18.76
CA GLU A 52 -20.19 -3.76 18.58
C GLU A 52 -20.05 -2.24 18.55
N GLU A 53 -19.83 -1.66 19.73
CA GLU A 53 -19.15 -0.39 19.85
C GLU A 53 -17.94 -0.57 18.96
N SER A 54 -18.06 0.04 17.79
CA SER A 54 -16.98 0.31 16.88
C SER A 54 -15.80 0.65 17.76
N SER A 55 -14.83 -0.27 17.83
CA SER A 55 -13.50 -0.03 18.35
C SER A 55 -12.76 0.88 17.35
N LEU A 56 -13.41 2.00 17.02
CA LEU A 56 -12.71 3.19 16.64
C LEU A 56 -11.84 3.49 17.86
N PRO A 57 -10.51 3.52 17.71
CA PRO A 57 -9.69 4.04 18.79
C PRO A 57 -10.29 5.40 19.18
N PRO A 58 -10.50 5.64 20.50
CA PRO A 58 -11.00 6.93 20.94
C PRO A 58 -10.08 8.00 20.35
N ASP A 59 -10.69 9.07 19.85
CA ASP A 59 -10.08 10.27 19.29
C ASP A 59 -8.54 10.24 19.36
N ASN A 60 -7.90 10.00 18.21
CA ASN A 60 -6.47 10.24 18.09
C ASN A 60 -6.26 11.76 18.14
N GLU A 61 -6.43 12.35 19.32
CA GLU A 61 -5.99 13.69 19.67
C GLU A 61 -4.51 13.73 19.33
N ASN A 62 -4.20 14.16 18.10
CA ASN A 62 -2.88 14.53 17.58
C ASN A 62 -1.74 13.97 18.42
N LYS A 63 -1.59 12.64 18.49
CA LYS A 63 -0.44 12.05 19.15
C LYS A 63 0.73 12.34 18.23
N ILE A 64 1.39 13.46 18.50
CA ILE A 64 2.59 13.90 17.81
C ILE A 64 3.60 12.78 18.04
N LEU A 65 3.87 12.00 16.98
CA LEU A 65 4.86 10.93 17.02
C LEU A 65 6.24 11.56 17.23
N PRO A 66 7.15 10.92 17.99
CA PRO A 66 8.46 11.48 18.27
C PRO A 66 9.27 11.72 16.99
N PHE A 67 9.08 10.85 15.99
CA PHE A 67 9.64 11.02 14.66
C PHE A 67 8.51 11.09 13.63
N GLN A 68 8.67 11.97 12.65
CA GLN A 68 7.78 12.05 11.49
C GLN A 68 8.61 12.08 10.21
N TYR A 69 8.17 11.31 9.21
CA TYR A 69 8.80 11.29 7.91
C TYR A 69 7.79 11.71 6.86
N VAL A 70 8.20 12.63 5.98
CA VAL A 70 7.32 13.20 4.96
C VAL A 70 7.94 13.01 3.59
N LEU A 71 7.32 12.16 2.78
CA LEU A 71 7.64 12.01 1.37
C LEU A 71 7.02 13.20 0.61
N CYS A 72 7.87 14.02 -0.01
CA CYS A 72 7.45 15.19 -0.80
C CYS A 72 6.94 14.77 -2.19
N ALA A 73 5.90 13.94 -2.21
CA ALA A 73 5.17 13.55 -3.41
C ALA A 73 3.68 13.44 -3.09
N ALA A 74 2.84 13.76 -4.08
CA ALA A 74 1.40 13.85 -3.87
C ALA A 74 0.74 12.48 -3.68
N THR A 75 -0.24 12.41 -2.77
CA THR A 75 -1.07 11.20 -2.61
C THR A 75 -2.02 11.04 -3.79
N SER A 76 -2.32 9.79 -4.13
CA SER A 76 -3.27 9.46 -5.20
C SER A 76 -4.70 9.88 -4.82
N PRO A 77 -5.44 10.57 -5.70
CA PRO A 77 -6.84 10.91 -5.47
C PRO A 77 -7.79 9.72 -5.67
N ALA A 78 -7.26 8.56 -6.10
CA ALA A 78 -8.05 7.37 -6.44
C ALA A 78 -8.06 6.31 -5.33
N VAL A 79 -7.69 6.68 -4.10
CA VAL A 79 -7.70 5.80 -2.92
C VAL A 79 -9.03 5.95 -2.18
N LYS A 80 -9.63 4.83 -1.75
CA LYS A 80 -10.91 4.84 -1.01
C LYS A 80 -10.72 5.34 0.43
N LEU A 81 -11.78 5.86 1.04
CA LEU A 81 -11.74 6.47 2.37
C LEU A 81 -11.09 5.58 3.46
N HIS A 82 -11.32 4.27 3.41
CA HIS A 82 -10.83 3.31 4.42
C HIS A 82 -9.55 2.56 4.02
N ASP A 83 -8.99 2.84 2.84
CA ASP A 83 -7.73 2.24 2.40
C ASP A 83 -6.53 3.06 2.92
N GLU A 84 -5.33 2.50 2.93
CA GLU A 84 -4.11 3.28 3.21
C GLU A 84 -3.80 4.22 2.04
N THR A 85 -3.26 5.41 2.32
CA THR A 85 -2.82 6.34 1.26
C THR A 85 -1.79 5.69 0.34
N LEU A 86 -1.83 6.04 -0.95
CA LEU A 86 -0.94 5.51 -1.98
C LEU A 86 -0.28 6.65 -2.75
N THR A 87 1.03 6.56 -2.94
CA THR A 87 1.81 7.58 -3.68
C THR A 87 2.34 7.01 -4.98
N TYR A 88 2.28 7.78 -6.07
CA TYR A 88 2.81 7.34 -7.36
C TYR A 88 4.21 7.91 -7.57
N LEU A 89 5.18 7.02 -7.82
CA LEU A 89 6.58 7.39 -8.08
C LEU A 89 7.01 6.97 -9.49
N ASN A 90 7.93 7.70 -10.08
CA ASN A 90 8.58 7.37 -11.34
C ASN A 90 9.90 6.62 -11.07
N GLN A 91 10.14 5.58 -11.85
CA GLN A 91 11.37 4.80 -11.82
C GLN A 91 12.60 5.69 -11.99
N GLY A 92 13.54 5.61 -11.05
CA GLY A 92 14.83 6.32 -11.08
C GLY A 92 14.74 7.85 -10.90
N GLN A 93 13.57 8.40 -10.59
CA GLN A 93 13.44 9.81 -10.21
C GLN A 93 13.74 9.98 -8.71
N SER A 94 14.45 11.04 -8.36
CA SER A 94 14.75 11.40 -6.97
C SER A 94 13.52 12.01 -6.29
N TYR A 95 13.13 11.45 -5.14
CA TYR A 95 12.05 11.95 -4.30
C TYR A 95 12.58 12.28 -2.91
N GLU A 96 12.26 13.48 -2.44
CA GLU A 96 12.65 13.96 -1.10
C GLU A 96 11.82 13.28 -0.01
N ILE A 97 12.48 12.80 1.03
CA ILE A 97 11.90 12.40 2.31
C ILE A 97 12.51 13.29 3.40
N ARG A 98 11.67 14.15 3.98
CA ARG A 98 12.05 15.00 5.11
C ARG A 98 12.00 14.20 6.40
N MET A 99 13.08 14.26 7.17
CA MET A 99 13.22 13.61 8.47
C MET A 99 12.96 14.65 9.55
N LEU A 100 11.88 14.49 10.33
CA LEU A 100 11.45 15.45 11.33
C LEU A 100 11.51 14.83 12.72
N ASP A 101 12.08 15.60 13.64
CA ASP A 101 12.03 15.34 15.08
C ASP A 101 10.90 16.17 15.68
N ASN A 102 9.89 15.48 16.17
CA ASN A 102 8.67 16.04 16.73
C ASN A 102 8.56 15.72 18.24
N ARG A 103 9.64 15.24 18.87
CA ARG A 103 9.70 14.93 20.30
C ARG A 103 9.34 16.14 21.15
N LYS A 104 8.56 15.90 22.22
CA LYS A 104 8.32 16.91 23.25
C LYS A 104 9.54 17.03 24.17
N LEU A 105 9.65 18.17 24.86
CA LEU A 105 10.73 18.39 25.83
C LEU A 105 10.69 17.29 26.91
N GLY A 106 11.77 16.51 27.01
CA GLY A 106 11.90 15.39 27.94
C GLY A 106 11.58 14.01 27.35
N GLU A 107 11.10 13.91 26.11
CA GLU A 107 10.93 12.63 25.42
C GLU A 107 12.25 12.15 24.79
N LEU A 108 12.63 10.89 25.05
CA LEU A 108 13.87 10.27 24.59
C LEU A 108 15.11 11.15 24.86
N PRO A 109 15.40 11.55 26.11
CA PRO A 109 16.55 12.40 26.41
C PRO A 109 17.90 11.77 25.99
N GLU A 110 17.96 10.44 25.88
CA GLU A 110 19.16 9.69 25.55
C GLU A 110 19.73 9.97 24.15
N ILE A 111 18.94 10.53 23.22
CA ILE A 111 19.38 10.87 21.86
C ILE A 111 19.63 12.37 21.66
N ASN A 112 19.50 13.18 22.71
CA ASN A 112 19.76 14.61 22.61
C ASN A 112 21.23 14.87 22.30
N GLY A 113 21.50 15.55 21.18
CA GLY A 113 22.86 15.82 20.70
C GLY A 113 23.58 14.58 20.17
N LYS A 114 22.89 13.46 19.96
CA LYS A 114 23.43 12.24 19.36
C LYS A 114 22.89 12.02 17.96
N LEU A 115 23.66 11.31 17.15
CA LEU A 115 23.17 10.81 15.88
C LEU A 115 22.21 9.64 16.11
N VAL A 116 21.32 9.43 15.13
CA VAL A 116 20.51 8.22 15.03
C VAL A 116 20.74 7.59 13.66
N LYS A 117 20.54 6.28 13.55
CA LYS A 117 20.63 5.56 12.27
C LYS A 117 19.23 5.33 11.75
N SER A 118 18.99 5.65 10.48
CA SER A 118 17.78 5.23 9.78
C SER A 118 18.10 4.23 8.69
N ILE A 119 17.28 3.19 8.58
CA ILE A 119 17.34 2.17 7.53
C ILE A 119 16.06 2.29 6.71
N PHE A 120 16.22 2.58 5.42
CA PHE A 120 15.13 2.68 4.47
C PHE A 120 15.07 1.39 3.65
N ARG A 121 13.86 0.85 3.47
CA ARG A 121 13.62 -0.35 2.67
C ARG A 121 12.45 -0.17 1.73
N VAL A 122 12.57 -0.69 0.51
CA VAL A 122 11.43 -0.92 -0.39
C VAL A 122 11.03 -2.39 -0.26
N VAL A 123 9.85 -2.63 0.30
CA VAL A 123 9.33 -3.99 0.56
C VAL A 123 7.99 -4.18 -0.14
N PHE A 124 7.57 -5.43 -0.36
CA PHE A 124 6.25 -5.70 -0.92
C PHE A 124 5.15 -5.34 0.09
N HIS A 125 4.06 -4.72 -0.37
CA HIS A 125 2.85 -4.56 0.46
C HIS A 125 2.02 -5.85 0.49
N ASP A 126 2.00 -6.60 -0.63
CA ASP A 126 1.27 -7.86 -0.75
C ASP A 126 1.93 -8.96 0.09
N ARG A 127 1.15 -9.55 1.03
CA ARG A 127 1.62 -10.56 1.98
C ARG A 127 2.18 -11.82 1.29
N ARG A 128 1.62 -12.25 0.15
CA ARG A 128 2.12 -13.41 -0.59
C ARG A 128 3.49 -13.14 -1.19
N LEU A 129 3.71 -11.91 -1.68
CA LEU A 129 5.01 -11.51 -2.21
C LEU A 129 6.04 -11.29 -1.10
N GLN A 130 5.63 -10.88 0.11
CA GLN A 130 6.54 -10.82 1.26
C GLN A 130 7.12 -12.21 1.59
N TYR A 131 6.30 -13.27 1.58
CA TYR A 131 6.81 -14.65 1.81
C TYR A 131 7.80 -15.13 0.76
N THR A 132 7.74 -14.58 -0.45
CA THR A 132 8.63 -14.93 -1.57
C THR A 132 9.58 -13.79 -1.93
N GLU A 133 9.78 -12.82 -1.03
CA GLU A 133 10.46 -11.56 -1.33
C GLU A 133 11.87 -11.83 -1.85
N HIS A 134 12.63 -12.69 -1.16
CA HIS A 134 13.98 -13.06 -1.57
C HIS A 134 14.03 -13.55 -3.03
N GLN A 135 13.14 -14.45 -3.42
CA GLN A 135 13.06 -14.97 -4.79
C GLN A 135 12.67 -13.87 -5.80
N GLN A 136 11.77 -12.96 -5.43
CA GLN A 136 11.38 -11.84 -6.29
C GLN A 136 12.54 -10.87 -6.52
N LEU A 137 13.29 -10.53 -5.46
CA LEU A 137 14.45 -9.63 -5.54
C LEU A 137 15.61 -10.26 -6.31
N GLU A 138 15.86 -11.56 -6.13
CA GLU A 138 16.86 -12.31 -6.91
C GLU A 138 16.48 -12.39 -8.40
N GLY A 139 15.22 -12.71 -8.70
CA GLY A 139 14.71 -12.71 -10.06
C GLY A 139 14.83 -11.33 -10.72
N TRP A 140 14.62 -10.25 -9.96
CA TRP A 140 14.84 -8.89 -10.44
C TRP A 140 16.32 -8.62 -10.73
N ARG A 141 17.21 -8.96 -9.79
CA ARG A 141 18.67 -8.82 -9.91
C ARG A 141 19.23 -9.53 -11.14
N TRP A 142 18.75 -10.74 -11.42
CA TRP A 142 19.21 -11.53 -12.56
C TRP A 142 18.99 -10.82 -13.90
N ASN A 143 17.86 -10.13 -14.03
CA ASN A 143 17.52 -9.37 -15.24
C ASN A 143 18.20 -8.00 -15.29
N ARG A 144 18.86 -7.57 -14.20
CA ARG A 144 19.48 -6.26 -14.02
C ARG A 144 20.79 -6.36 -13.23
N PRO A 145 21.82 -6.98 -13.81
CA PRO A 145 23.09 -7.15 -13.12
C PRO A 145 23.71 -5.79 -12.81
N GLY A 146 23.99 -5.53 -11.53
CA GLY A 146 24.62 -4.29 -11.06
C GLY A 146 23.65 -3.21 -10.60
N ASP A 147 22.37 -3.29 -10.98
CA ASP A 147 21.38 -2.32 -10.52
C ASP A 147 20.92 -2.61 -9.08
N ARG A 148 20.50 -1.57 -8.38
CA ARG A 148 19.85 -1.64 -7.06
C ARG A 148 18.39 -1.27 -7.18
N ILE A 149 17.57 -1.76 -6.26
CA ILE A 149 16.13 -1.42 -6.21
C ILE A 149 15.94 -0.05 -5.55
N LEU A 150 16.70 0.23 -4.51
CA LEU A 150 16.66 1.47 -3.76
C LEU A 150 18.07 2.07 -3.66
N ASP A 151 18.18 3.35 -3.97
CA ASP A 151 19.41 4.13 -3.82
C ASP A 151 19.14 5.52 -3.21
N ILE A 152 20.20 6.16 -2.72
CA ILE A 152 20.19 7.54 -2.21
C ILE A 152 20.85 8.44 -3.24
N ASP A 153 20.16 9.50 -3.64
CA ASP A 153 20.75 10.61 -4.38
C ASP A 153 21.54 11.50 -3.40
N ILE A 154 22.79 11.09 -3.15
CA ILE A 154 23.68 11.74 -2.18
C ILE A 154 23.88 13.24 -2.52
N PRO A 155 24.14 13.64 -3.79
CA PRO A 155 24.30 15.05 -4.13
C PRO A 155 23.08 15.94 -3.82
N MET A 156 21.87 15.39 -3.86
CA MET A 156 20.65 16.13 -3.53
C MET A 156 20.30 16.10 -2.02
N SER A 157 20.83 15.12 -1.29
CA SER A 157 20.52 14.90 0.13
C SER A 157 21.25 15.88 1.04
N VAL A 158 20.63 16.22 2.17
CA VAL A 158 21.12 17.20 3.15
C VAL A 158 21.05 16.61 4.56
N GLY A 159 22.13 16.74 5.32
CA GLY A 159 22.15 16.33 6.74
C GLY A 159 22.35 14.83 6.99
N ILE A 160 22.50 14.02 5.93
CA ILE A 160 22.88 12.61 6.04
C ILE A 160 24.38 12.45 6.23
N ILE A 161 24.78 11.45 7.01
CA ILE A 161 26.17 11.12 7.34
C ILE A 161 26.36 9.62 7.07
N ASP A 162 27.50 9.28 6.47
CA ASP A 162 27.91 7.91 6.18
C ASP A 162 26.80 7.06 5.51
N PRO A 163 26.28 7.49 4.34
CA PRO A 163 25.28 6.70 3.61
C PRO A 163 25.89 5.38 3.12
N ARG A 164 25.21 4.28 3.40
CA ARG A 164 25.63 2.92 3.05
C ARG A 164 24.54 2.19 2.30
N ALA A 165 24.98 1.41 1.31
CA ALA A 165 24.13 0.58 0.48
C ALA A 165 24.80 -0.79 0.31
N ASN A 166 24.37 -1.79 1.07
CA ASN A 166 24.97 -3.12 1.03
C ASN A 166 24.70 -3.78 -0.34
N PRO A 167 25.72 -4.22 -1.10
CA PRO A 167 25.56 -4.86 -2.41
C PRO A 167 24.66 -6.11 -2.40
N THR A 168 24.49 -6.78 -1.27
CA THR A 168 23.62 -7.98 -1.15
C THR A 168 22.17 -7.63 -0.84
N GLN A 169 21.90 -6.44 -0.29
CA GLN A 169 20.56 -5.98 0.08
C GLN A 169 20.11 -4.87 -0.88
N LEU A 170 19.64 -5.26 -2.07
CA LEU A 170 19.36 -4.35 -3.18
C LEU A 170 18.26 -3.31 -2.90
N ASN A 171 17.36 -3.63 -1.97
CA ASN A 171 16.20 -2.83 -1.62
C ASN A 171 16.38 -2.03 -0.33
N THR A 172 17.60 -1.98 0.22
CA THR A 172 17.90 -1.36 1.52
C THR A 172 19.02 -0.34 1.39
N VAL A 173 18.87 0.78 2.10
CA VAL A 173 19.92 1.79 2.30
C VAL A 173 19.88 2.26 3.76
N GLU A 174 21.02 2.66 4.30
CA GLU A 174 21.11 3.17 5.67
C GLU A 174 22.02 4.39 5.76
N PHE A 175 21.80 5.24 6.75
CA PHE A 175 22.59 6.45 6.99
C PHE A 175 22.39 6.93 8.42
N LEU A 176 23.33 7.74 8.90
CA LEU A 176 23.22 8.47 10.16
C LEU A 176 22.69 9.88 9.91
N TRP A 177 21.96 10.43 10.88
CA TRP A 177 21.52 11.83 10.86
C TRP A 177 21.33 12.37 12.26
N ASP A 178 21.28 13.70 12.36
CA ASP A 178 21.14 14.44 13.62
C ASP A 178 19.70 14.96 13.74
N PRO A 179 18.90 14.47 14.71
CA PRO A 179 17.51 14.92 14.91
C PRO A 179 17.37 16.41 15.17
N ALA A 180 18.41 17.07 15.71
CA ALA A 180 18.41 18.50 15.98
C ALA A 180 18.69 19.36 14.74
N LYS A 181 19.03 18.76 13.60
CA LYS A 181 19.35 19.45 12.35
C LYS A 181 18.35 19.13 11.26
N ARG A 182 18.20 20.07 10.33
CA ARG A 182 17.42 19.84 9.11
C ARG A 182 18.06 18.69 8.32
N THR A 183 17.32 17.60 8.18
CA THR A 183 17.75 16.42 7.44
C THR A 183 16.72 16.09 6.36
N SER A 184 17.20 15.87 5.14
CA SER A 184 16.37 15.50 4.00
C SER A 184 17.10 14.52 3.10
N VAL A 185 16.45 13.41 2.78
CA VAL A 185 17.05 12.31 2.02
C VAL A 185 16.33 12.18 0.70
N PHE A 186 17.07 12.20 -0.40
CA PHE A 186 16.51 11.96 -1.72
C PHE A 186 16.70 10.50 -2.09
N ILE A 187 15.61 9.79 -2.34
CA ILE A 187 15.65 8.36 -2.72
C ILE A 187 15.28 8.15 -4.18
N GLN A 188 15.86 7.12 -4.77
CA GLN A 188 15.51 6.63 -6.12
C GLN A 188 15.05 5.18 -6.03
N VAL A 189 13.90 4.88 -6.61
CA VAL A 189 13.38 3.51 -6.71
C VAL A 189 13.45 3.05 -8.16
N HIS A 190 14.20 1.98 -8.43
CA HIS A 190 14.50 1.53 -9.80
C HIS A 190 13.68 0.32 -10.23
N CYS A 191 12.96 -0.37 -9.35
CA CYS A 191 12.01 -1.40 -9.76
C CYS A 191 10.64 -0.77 -10.10
N ILE A 192 9.88 -1.37 -11.02
CA ILE A 192 8.50 -0.91 -11.31
C ILE A 192 7.48 -1.93 -10.82
N SER A 193 6.30 -1.44 -10.44
CA SER A 193 5.25 -2.29 -9.87
C SER A 193 4.73 -3.39 -10.81
N THR A 194 4.86 -3.25 -12.13
CA THR A 194 4.44 -4.28 -13.10
C THR A 194 5.52 -5.34 -13.39
N GLU A 195 6.72 -5.23 -12.82
CA GLU A 195 7.76 -6.26 -12.99
C GLU A 195 7.50 -7.51 -12.13
N PHE A 196 6.69 -7.36 -11.08
CA PHE A 196 6.40 -8.41 -10.11
C PHE A 196 4.97 -8.98 -10.26
N THR A 197 4.32 -8.71 -11.40
CA THR A 197 3.02 -9.31 -11.74
C THR A 197 3.22 -10.67 -12.41
N MET A 198 2.23 -11.57 -12.30
CA MET A 198 2.34 -12.92 -12.87
C MET A 198 2.37 -12.88 -14.40
N ARG A 199 1.62 -11.96 -15.01
CA ARG A 199 1.68 -11.71 -16.45
C ARG A 199 2.67 -10.58 -16.74
N LYS A 200 3.79 -10.93 -17.37
CA LYS A 200 4.77 -9.95 -17.89
C LYS A 200 4.24 -9.17 -19.10
N HIS A 201 3.25 -9.71 -19.82
CA HIS A 201 2.68 -9.14 -21.04
C HIS A 201 1.39 -8.36 -20.75
N GLY A 202 1.51 -7.25 -20.00
CA GLY A 202 0.48 -6.22 -19.86
C GLY A 202 -0.85 -6.65 -19.23
N GLY A 203 -1.73 -5.67 -18.99
CA GLY A 203 -3.11 -5.89 -18.53
C GLY A 203 -3.31 -6.12 -17.03
N GLU A 204 -2.29 -6.54 -16.28
CA GLU A 204 -2.39 -6.71 -14.83
C GLU A 204 -2.10 -5.43 -14.04
N LYS A 205 -2.83 -5.24 -12.94
CA LYS A 205 -2.59 -4.14 -11.99
C LYS A 205 -1.23 -4.38 -11.32
N GLY A 206 -0.28 -3.46 -11.53
CA GLY A 206 1.03 -3.53 -10.86
C GLY A 206 0.91 -3.63 -9.33
N VAL A 207 1.84 -4.35 -8.70
CA VAL A 207 1.83 -4.62 -7.26
C VAL A 207 2.35 -3.41 -6.46
N PRO A 208 1.66 -3.00 -5.38
CA PRO A 208 2.14 -1.93 -4.52
C PRO A 208 3.34 -2.37 -3.67
N PHE A 209 4.22 -1.41 -3.38
CA PHE A 209 5.31 -1.55 -2.43
C PHE A 209 5.05 -0.68 -1.21
N ARG A 210 5.87 -0.86 -0.17
CA ARG A 210 5.99 0.09 0.94
C ARG A 210 7.41 0.61 1.00
N VAL A 211 7.55 1.92 1.20
CA VAL A 211 8.80 2.48 1.72
C VAL A 211 8.70 2.39 3.23
N GLN A 212 9.55 1.59 3.85
CA GLN A 212 9.63 1.42 5.30
C GLN A 212 10.90 2.10 5.83
N ILE A 213 10.76 2.83 6.93
CA ILE A 213 11.84 3.52 7.62
C ILE A 213 11.86 3.03 9.05
N ASP A 214 12.98 2.42 9.46
CA ASP A 214 13.26 2.08 10.84
C ASP A 214 14.40 2.95 11.35
N THR A 215 14.22 3.57 12.51
CA THR A 215 15.22 4.45 13.16
C THR A 215 15.70 3.83 14.46
N PHE A 216 17.01 3.90 14.70
CA PHE A 216 17.71 3.25 15.81
C PHE A 216 18.64 4.24 16.50
N LYS A 217 18.78 4.12 17.83
CA LYS A 217 19.83 4.77 18.60
C LYS A 217 21.02 3.84 18.81
N GLU A 218 22.13 4.46 19.15
CA GLU A 218 23.36 3.80 19.60
C GLU A 218 23.14 3.11 20.95
N ASN A 219 23.58 1.86 21.05
CA ASN A 219 23.60 1.07 22.28
C ASN A 219 24.88 1.35 23.10
N GLU A 220 25.02 0.70 24.26
CA GLU A 220 26.20 0.87 25.13
C GLU A 220 27.53 0.46 24.47
N ASN A 221 27.49 -0.39 23.43
CA ASN A 221 28.65 -0.87 22.68
C ASN A 221 29.01 0.04 21.49
N GLY A 222 28.29 1.14 21.27
CA GLY A 222 28.50 2.03 20.12
C GLY A 222 27.82 1.56 18.82
N GLU A 223 26.93 0.56 18.90
CA GLU A 223 26.23 0.02 17.73
C GLU A 223 24.79 0.55 17.64
N TYR A 224 24.35 0.94 16.45
CA TYR A 224 22.99 1.42 16.22
C TYR A 224 22.00 0.27 16.04
N THR A 225 21.68 -0.41 17.14
CA THR A 225 20.79 -1.60 17.16
C THR A 225 19.53 -1.40 18.01
N GLU A 226 19.50 -0.40 18.88
CA GLU A 226 18.34 -0.13 19.75
C GLU A 226 17.26 0.63 18.97
N HIS A 227 16.12 -0.02 18.75
CA HIS A 227 15.02 0.52 17.96
C HIS A 227 14.34 1.71 18.66
N LEU A 228 13.99 2.73 17.88
CA LEU A 228 13.26 3.90 18.33
C LEU A 228 11.88 4.03 17.69
N HIS A 229 11.80 3.90 16.37
CA HIS A 229 10.57 4.17 15.63
C HIS A 229 10.57 3.49 14.27
N SER A 230 9.39 3.05 13.83
CA SER A 230 9.15 2.46 12.51
C SER A 230 7.94 3.12 11.87
N ALA A 231 8.09 3.55 10.62
CA ALA A 231 6.98 4.08 9.84
C ALA A 231 7.11 3.76 8.36
N SER A 232 6.02 3.90 7.63
CA SER A 232 5.96 3.48 6.23
C SER A 232 4.85 4.18 5.45
N CYS A 233 4.92 4.11 4.13
CA CYS A 233 3.81 4.50 3.25
C CYS A 233 3.75 3.57 2.03
N GLN A 234 2.56 3.43 1.45
CA GLN A 234 2.44 2.69 0.19
C GLN A 234 2.86 3.55 -1.00
N ILE A 235 3.61 2.92 -1.89
CA ILE A 235 4.00 3.49 -3.17
C ILE A 235 3.65 2.56 -4.32
N LYS A 236 3.45 3.15 -5.49
CA LYS A 236 3.37 2.42 -6.76
C LYS A 236 4.32 3.06 -7.75
N VAL A 237 5.25 2.26 -8.26
CA VAL A 237 6.33 2.75 -9.13
C VAL A 237 6.00 2.49 -10.58
N PHE A 238 6.04 3.55 -11.38
CA PHE A 238 5.76 3.52 -12.81
C PHE A 238 7.04 3.74 -13.61
N LYS A 239 7.03 3.40 -14.90
CA LYS A 239 8.05 3.89 -15.84
C LYS A 239 8.14 5.42 -15.81
N PRO A 240 9.26 6.03 -16.25
CA PRO A 240 9.41 7.49 -16.26
C PRO A 240 8.22 8.21 -16.89
N LYS A 241 7.78 9.30 -16.24
CA LYS A 241 6.56 10.07 -16.55
C LYS A 241 5.23 9.31 -16.41
N GLY A 242 5.27 8.05 -15.99
CA GLY A 242 4.09 7.20 -15.83
C GLY A 242 3.25 7.60 -14.62
N ALA A 243 3.90 7.98 -13.51
CA ALA A 243 3.23 8.48 -12.32
C ALA A 243 2.48 9.78 -12.63
N ASP A 244 3.10 10.72 -13.34
CA ASP A 244 2.49 12.01 -13.68
C ASP A 244 1.23 11.85 -14.55
N ARG A 245 1.32 11.01 -15.59
CA ARG A 245 0.17 10.68 -16.44
C ARG A 245 -0.94 10.04 -15.63
N LYS A 246 -0.59 9.13 -14.72
CA LYS A 246 -1.55 8.42 -13.87
C LYS A 246 -2.23 9.37 -12.87
N GLN A 247 -1.46 10.23 -12.21
CA GLN A 247 -1.97 11.25 -11.29
C GLN A 247 -2.94 12.20 -12.00
N LYS A 248 -2.56 12.69 -13.18
CA LYS A 248 -3.43 13.55 -14.00
C LYS A 248 -4.73 12.84 -14.40
N THR A 249 -4.62 11.62 -14.91
CA THR A 249 -5.78 10.82 -15.34
C THR A 249 -6.73 10.54 -14.18
N ASP A 250 -6.18 10.18 -13.02
CA ASP A 250 -6.98 9.88 -11.83
C ASP A 250 -7.67 11.15 -11.29
N ARG A 251 -6.98 12.31 -11.31
CA ARG A 251 -7.58 13.59 -10.94
C ARG A 251 -8.73 14.00 -11.87
N GLU A 252 -8.54 13.95 -13.19
CA GLU A 252 -9.59 14.26 -14.17
C GLU A 252 -10.80 13.32 -14.02
N LYS A 253 -10.57 12.04 -13.70
CA LYS A 253 -11.64 11.09 -13.39
C LYS A 253 -12.38 11.47 -12.13
N MET A 254 -11.67 11.87 -11.08
CA MET A 254 -12.29 12.30 -9.83
C MET A 254 -13.12 13.57 -10.02
N GLU A 255 -12.65 14.55 -10.80
CA GLU A 255 -13.39 15.79 -11.08
C GLU A 255 -14.76 15.52 -11.72
N LYS A 256 -14.84 14.55 -12.63
CA LYS A 256 -16.07 14.14 -13.34
C LYS A 256 -17.06 13.34 -12.49
N ARG A 257 -16.66 12.86 -11.30
CA ARG A 257 -17.57 12.13 -10.39
C ARG A 257 -18.56 13.07 -9.71
N THR A 258 -19.73 12.52 -9.38
CA THR A 258 -20.73 13.23 -8.56
C THR A 258 -20.21 13.50 -7.14
N PRO A 259 -20.72 14.50 -6.41
CA PRO A 259 -20.32 14.77 -5.03
C PRO A 259 -20.41 13.54 -4.13
N HIS A 260 -21.52 12.80 -4.21
CA HIS A 260 -21.74 11.58 -3.42
C HIS A 260 -20.74 10.45 -3.75
N GLU A 261 -20.25 10.36 -5.00
CA GLU A 261 -19.20 9.41 -5.33
C GLU A 261 -17.83 9.85 -4.83
N LYS A 262 -17.56 11.15 -4.77
CA LYS A 262 -16.29 11.71 -4.27
C LYS A 262 -16.09 11.44 -2.78
N GLU A 263 -17.16 11.45 -1.99
CA GLU A 263 -17.15 11.12 -0.55
C GLU A 263 -16.61 9.70 -0.24
N LYS A 264 -16.59 8.80 -1.23
CA LYS A 264 -16.06 7.44 -1.07
C LYS A 264 -14.53 7.37 -1.15
N TYR A 265 -13.86 8.47 -1.48
CA TYR A 265 -12.42 8.55 -1.71
C TYR A 265 -11.76 9.51 -0.73
N GLN A 266 -10.47 9.28 -0.48
CA GLN A 266 -9.67 10.17 0.33
C GLN A 266 -9.34 11.47 -0.42
N PRO A 267 -9.20 12.59 0.32
CA PRO A 267 -8.60 13.79 -0.24
C PRO A 267 -7.15 13.51 -0.69
N SER A 268 -6.76 14.16 -1.78
CA SER A 268 -5.38 14.16 -2.26
C SER A 268 -4.61 15.31 -1.64
N TYR A 269 -3.38 15.04 -1.22
CA TYR A 269 -2.46 16.00 -0.59
C TYR A 269 -1.19 16.12 -1.42
N GLU A 270 -0.47 17.23 -1.29
CA GLU A 270 0.78 17.48 -2.02
C GLU A 270 1.96 16.63 -1.51
N THR A 271 1.87 16.14 -0.28
CA THR A 271 2.89 15.32 0.37
C THR A 271 2.26 14.11 1.04
N THR A 272 3.03 13.03 1.16
CA THR A 272 2.64 11.81 1.85
C THR A 272 3.33 11.74 3.20
N ILE A 273 2.54 11.70 4.27
CA ILE A 273 3.03 11.47 5.63
C ILE A 273 3.12 9.95 5.85
N LEU A 274 4.28 9.48 6.29
CA LEU A 274 4.44 8.07 6.64
C LEU A 274 3.73 7.78 7.97
N THR A 275 3.03 6.64 8.03
CA THR A 275 2.29 6.20 9.20
C THR A 275 3.11 5.20 10.00
N GLU A 276 2.92 5.20 11.33
CA GLU A 276 3.57 4.25 12.22
C GLU A 276 3.26 2.81 11.78
N SER A 277 4.30 1.95 11.80
CA SER A 277 4.17 0.56 11.35
C SER A 277 4.83 -0.39 12.33
N LEU A 278 4.18 -1.52 12.57
CA LEU A 278 4.82 -2.64 13.26
C LEU A 278 5.98 -3.18 12.41
N ARG A 279 7.08 -3.50 13.07
CA ARG A 279 8.24 -4.11 12.44
C ARG A 279 7.86 -5.53 11.98
N ASN A 280 8.01 -5.79 10.67
CA ASN A 280 7.91 -7.13 10.10
C ASN A 280 9.16 -7.98 10.38
#